data_AF-A0A4Q3WNX7-F1
#
_entry.id   AF-A0A4Q3WNX7-F1
#
_cell.length_a   1.000
_cell.length_b   1.000
_cell.length_c   1.000
_cell.angle_alpha   90.00
_cell.angle_beta   90.00
_cell.angle_gamma   90.00
#
_symmetry.space_group_name_H-M   'P 1'
#
loop_
_entity.id
_entity.type
_entity.pdbx_description
1 polymer ?
#
loop_
_entity_poly.entity_id
_entity_poly.type
_entity_poly.pdbx_seq_one_letter_code
_entity_poly.pdbx_strand_id
1 'polypeptide(L)' 'MAGGMVNDALEQVDVVKSVSASGREVIKVRCPACRTLNDEDAKFCDECGKPL' A
#
# COMPACT_ATOMS: atom_id res chain seq x y z
N MET A 1 44.38 18.25 1.60
CA MET A 1 43.95 16.97 2.21
C MET A 1 43.11 17.28 3.43
N ALA A 2 41.89 16.71 3.49
CA ALA A 2 40.93 16.63 4.60
C ALA A 2 40.40 17.97 5.18
N GLY A 3 39.11 18.27 5.24
CA GLY A 3 37.90 17.53 4.91
C GLY A 3 36.71 18.43 5.24
N GLY A 4 35.99 18.90 4.22
CA GLY A 4 34.71 19.58 4.39
C GLY A 4 33.64 18.51 4.61
N MET A 5 33.16 18.37 5.85
CA MET A 5 32.38 17.21 6.28
C MET A 5 31.02 17.57 6.90
N VAL A 6 30.45 18.74 6.63
CA VAL A 6 29.21 19.14 7.34
C VAL A 6 27.95 19.34 6.49
N ASN A 7 28.00 19.24 5.16
CA ASN A 7 26.87 19.72 4.34
C ASN A 7 26.16 18.72 3.42
N ASP A 8 26.44 17.40 3.46
CA ASP A 8 25.84 16.46 2.48
C ASP A 8 25.14 15.22 3.10
N ALA A 9 24.97 15.17 4.42
CA ALA A 9 24.34 14.01 5.08
C ALA A 9 22.82 14.17 5.33
N LEU A 10 22.21 15.29 4.93
CA LEU A 10 20.80 15.58 5.21
C LEU A 10 19.85 15.32 4.03
N GLU A 11 20.36 14.92 2.86
CA GLU A 11 19.53 14.73 1.65
C GLU A 11 19.13 13.27 1.37
N GLN A 12 19.44 12.33 2.26
CA GLN A 12 19.08 10.91 2.07
C GLN A 12 18.17 10.38 3.19
N VAL A 13 17.17 11.16 3.57
CA VAL A 13 15.99 10.68 4.31
C VAL A 13 14.73 11.09 3.53
N ASP A 14 14.58 10.53 2.33
CA ASP A 14 13.27 10.45 1.64
C ASP A 14 12.31 9.45 2.30
N VAL A 15 12.70 8.80 3.40
CA VAL A 15 11.85 7.81 4.08
C VAL A 15 10.67 8.43 4.85
N VAL A 16 10.67 9.76 5.07
CA VAL A 16 9.57 10.43 5.79
C VAL A 16 8.55 11.13 4.88
N LYS A 17 8.76 11.20 3.56
CA LYS A 17 7.70 11.68 2.65
C LYS A 17 6.57 10.65 2.48
N SER A 18 6.87 9.36 2.66
CA SER A 18 5.89 8.28 2.46
C SER A 18 5.26 7.72 3.73
N VAL A 19 5.74 8.11 4.93
CA VAL A 19 5.14 7.64 6.20
C VAL A 19 3.87 8.42 6.60
N SER A 20 3.53 9.54 5.92
CA SER A 20 2.48 10.45 6.42
C SER A 20 1.40 10.81 5.40
N ALA A 21 1.08 9.92 4.46
CA ALA A 21 -0.16 9.99 3.69
C ALA A 21 -0.90 8.64 3.75
N SER A 22 -1.37 8.28 4.94
CA SER A 22 -2.44 7.29 5.15
C SER A 22 -2.17 5.91 4.52
N GLY A 23 -1.36 5.09 5.20
CA GLY A 23 -1.29 3.65 4.93
C GLY A 23 -2.62 2.98 5.25
N ARG A 24 -3.60 3.13 4.36
CA ARG A 24 -4.81 2.30 4.38
C ARG A 24 -4.39 0.94 3.85
N GLU A 25 -4.20 -0.01 4.74
CA GLU A 25 -4.15 -1.42 4.38
C GLU A 25 -5.47 -1.75 3.67
N VAL A 26 -5.41 -1.95 2.35
CA VAL A 26 -6.57 -2.32 1.55
C VAL A 26 -6.79 -3.81 1.74
N ILE A 27 -7.73 -4.18 2.61
CA ILE A 27 -8.09 -5.58 2.82
C ILE A 27 -8.95 -6.01 1.63
N LYS A 28 -8.55 -7.11 0.98
CA LYS A 28 -9.31 -7.71 -0.12
C LYS A 28 -9.76 -9.12 0.24
N VAL A 29 -10.98 -9.46 -0.12
CA VAL A 29 -11.59 -10.77 0.09
C VAL A 29 -11.56 -11.58 -1.19
N ARG A 30 -11.09 -12.83 -1.10
CA ARG A 30 -11.02 -13.74 -2.24
C ARG A 30 -12.33 -14.49 -2.40
N CYS A 31 -12.97 -14.38 -3.56
CA CYS A 31 -14.19 -15.12 -3.87
C CYS A 31 -13.94 -16.65 -3.85
N PRO A 32 -14.70 -17.44 -3.07
CA PRO A 32 -14.51 -18.89 -3.01
C PRO A 32 -14.92 -19.60 -4.31
N ALA A 33 -15.74 -18.96 -5.15
CA ALA A 33 -16.25 -19.57 -6.38
C ALA A 33 -15.35 -19.35 -7.61
N CYS A 34 -14.94 -18.11 -7.88
CA CYS A 34 -14.14 -17.77 -9.05
C CYS A 34 -12.70 -17.33 -8.72
N ARG A 35 -12.36 -17.14 -7.44
CA ARG A 35 -11.04 -16.71 -6.93
C ARG A 35 -10.64 -15.26 -7.21
N THR A 36 -11.57 -14.42 -7.71
CA THR A 36 -11.39 -12.97 -7.83
C THR A 36 -11.17 -12.32 -6.46
N LEU A 37 -10.32 -11.28 -6.40
CA LEU A 37 -10.15 -10.43 -5.24
C LEU A 37 -11.15 -9.27 -5.30
N ASN A 38 -12.00 -9.15 -4.30
CA ASN A 38 -13.02 -8.12 -4.18
C ASN A 38 -12.74 -7.27 -2.94
N ASP A 39 -13.33 -6.09 -2.86
CA ASP A 39 -13.26 -5.23 -1.67
C ASP A 39 -13.88 -5.91 -0.44
N GLU A 40 -13.40 -5.56 0.76
CA GLU A 40 -13.90 -6.13 2.03
C GLU A 40 -15.39 -5.86 2.27
N ASP A 41 -15.90 -4.75 1.74
CA ASP A 41 -17.30 -4.34 1.85
C ASP A 41 -18.20 -4.92 0.74
N ALA A 42 -17.64 -5.68 -0.21
CA ALA A 42 -18.39 -6.22 -1.35
C ALA A 42 -19.32 -7.37 -0.90
N LYS A 43 -20.63 -7.21 -1.14
CA LYS A 43 -21.66 -8.24 -0.82
C LYS A 43 -21.73 -9.35 -1.87
N PHE A 44 -21.32 -9.05 -3.09
CA PHE A 44 -21.36 -9.95 -4.24
C PHE A 44 -20.08 -9.78 -5.05
N CYS A 45 -19.66 -10.84 -5.73
CA CYS A 45 -18.44 -10.83 -6.52
C CYS A 45 -18.63 -10.00 -7.78
N ASP A 46 -17.72 -9.05 -8.02
CA ASP A 46 -17.74 -8.17 -9.19
C ASP A 46 -17.57 -8.94 -10.51
N GLU A 47 -16.94 -10.11 -10.47
CA GLU A 47 -16.68 -10.92 -11.67
C GLU A 47 -17.75 -12.00 -11.92
N CYS A 48 -18.23 -12.70 -10.88
CA CYS A 48 -19.13 -13.85 -11.07
C CYS A 48 -20.55 -13.67 -10.49
N GLY A 49 -20.81 -12.57 -9.78
CA GLY A 49 -22.12 -12.24 -9.21
C GLY A 49 -22.58 -13.12 -8.04
N LYS A 50 -21.77 -14.09 -7.61
CA LYS A 50 -22.06 -14.92 -6.43
C LYS A 50 -21.85 -14.11 -5.14
N PRO A 51 -22.61 -14.41 -4.07
CA PRO A 51 -22.36 -13.79 -2.76
C PRO A 51 -20.94 -14.09 -2.28
N LEU A 52 -20.28 -13.07 -1.73
CA LEU A 52 -18.91 -13.16 -1.19
C LEU A 52 -18.89 -13.58 0.28
#